data_AF-A0A703T4N3-F1
#
_entry.id   AF-A0A703T4N3-F1
#
_cell.length_a   1.000
_cell.length_b   1.000
_cell.length_c   1.000
_cell.angle_alpha   90.00
_cell.angle_beta   90.00
_cell.angle_gamma   90.00
#
_symmetry.space_group_name_H-M   'P 1'
#
loop_
_entity.id
_entity.type
_entity.pdbx_description
1 polymer ?
#
loop_
_entity_poly.entity_id
_entity_poly.type
_entity_poly.pdbx_seq_one_letter_code
_entity_poly.pdbx_strand_id
1 'polypeptide(L)'
;MIISAASDYRAAAQRTLPPFLFHYIDGGAYAEYTLRRNVEDLSQVALRQRVLKNMSDLSLETTLFNETLSMPVALAPVGLCGMYARRGEVQAAAAADAKGIPFTL
;
A
#
# COMPACT_ATOMS: atom_id res chain seq x y z
N MET A 1 7.97 -17.79 5.29
CA MET A 1 6.58 -17.48 4.88
C MET A 1 6.67 -16.96 3.46
N ILE A 2 5.90 -17.52 2.54
CA ILE A 2 5.81 -16.97 1.18
C ILE A 2 4.90 -15.74 1.28
N ILE A 3 5.35 -14.60 0.78
CA ILE A 3 4.54 -13.40 0.66
C ILE A 3 3.86 -13.44 -0.69
N SER A 4 2.53 -13.57 -0.70
CA SER A 4 1.70 -13.74 -1.90
C SER A 4 0.69 -12.61 -2.07
N ALA A 5 0.31 -11.94 -0.97
CA ALA A 5 -0.58 -10.80 -0.95
C ALA A 5 -0.04 -9.69 -0.03
N ALA A 6 -0.49 -8.45 -0.25
CA ALA A 6 -0.11 -7.32 0.59
C ALA A 6 -0.44 -7.54 2.08
N SER A 7 -1.54 -8.25 2.37
CA SER A 7 -1.95 -8.62 3.73
C SER A 7 -0.93 -9.50 4.47
N ASP A 8 -0.11 -10.28 3.74
CA ASP A 8 0.87 -11.18 4.36
C ASP A 8 2.00 -10.38 5.04
N TYR A 9 2.27 -9.15 4.57
CA TYR A 9 3.25 -8.26 5.19
C TYR A 9 2.84 -7.85 6.61
N ARG A 10 1.53 -7.76 6.92
CA ARG A 10 1.06 -7.49 8.29
C ARG A 10 1.51 -8.58 9.26
N ALA A 11 1.31 -9.84 8.89
CA ALA A 11 1.74 -10.99 9.71
C ALA A 11 3.27 -11.08 9.81
N ALA A 12 3.99 -10.78 8.72
CA ALA A 12 5.45 -10.70 8.74
C ALA A 12 5.96 -9.59 9.67
N ALA A 13 5.34 -8.40 9.64
CA ALA A 13 5.66 -7.28 10.51
C ALA A 13 5.38 -7.61 11.99
N GLN A 14 4.23 -8.22 12.30
CA GLN A 14 3.87 -8.62 13.67
C GLN A 14 4.88 -9.59 14.29
N ARG A 15 5.48 -10.48 13.48
CA ARG A 15 6.50 -11.45 13.93
C ARG A 15 7.87 -10.83 14.14
N THR A 16 8.14 -9.66 13.55
CA THR A 16 9.48 -9.07 13.48
C THR A 16 9.61 -7.85 14.38
N LEU A 17 8.56 -7.02 14.47
CA LEU A 17 8.57 -5.78 15.23
C LEU A 17 8.34 -6.01 16.73
N PRO A 18 8.95 -5.20 17.60
CA PRO A 18 8.52 -5.07 18.98
C PRO A 18 7.02 -4.77 19.07
N PRO A 19 6.28 -5.34 20.04
CA PRO A 19 4.82 -5.19 20.11
C PRO A 19 4.33 -3.75 20.06
N PHE A 20 4.99 -2.82 20.77
CA PHE A 20 4.56 -1.42 20.78
C PHE A 20 4.67 -0.74 19.40
N LEU A 21 5.69 -1.07 18.60
CA LEU A 21 5.85 -0.54 17.25
C LEU A 21 4.83 -1.14 16.29
N PHE A 22 4.55 -2.45 16.42
CA PHE A 22 3.51 -3.09 15.63
C PHE A 22 2.14 -2.46 15.91
N HIS A 23 1.77 -2.28 17.19
CA HIS A 23 0.50 -1.66 17.56
C HIS A 23 0.40 -0.19 17.11
N TYR A 24 1.52 0.54 17.07
CA TYR A 24 1.53 1.92 16.60
C TYR A 24 1.24 2.03 15.09
N ILE A 25 1.79 1.16 14.25
CA ILE A 25 1.55 1.20 12.80
C ILE A 25 0.23 0.54 12.38
N ASP A 26 -0.18 -0.51 13.09
CA ASP A 26 -1.36 -1.32 12.73
C ASP A 26 -2.66 -0.77 13.32
N GLY A 27 -2.58 -0.02 14.42
CA GLY A 27 -3.73 0.42 15.20
C GLY A 27 -4.51 1.59 14.60
N GLY A 28 -5.79 1.66 14.95
CA GLY A 28 -6.70 2.75 14.65
C GLY A 28 -7.16 3.51 15.90
N ALA A 29 -8.10 4.44 15.73
CA ALA A 29 -8.64 5.21 16.84
C ALA A 29 -9.66 4.42 17.66
N TYR A 30 -9.52 4.44 19.00
CA TYR A 30 -10.47 3.85 19.96
C TYR A 30 -10.81 2.39 19.66
N ALA A 31 -12.07 2.09 19.35
CA ALA A 31 -12.56 0.75 19.02
C ALA A 31 -12.37 0.37 17.54
N GLU A 32 -11.63 1.19 16.78
CA GLU A 32 -11.16 0.89 15.41
C GLU A 32 -12.28 0.64 14.38
N TYR A 33 -13.50 1.11 14.67
CA TYR A 33 -14.65 0.94 13.78
C TYR A 33 -14.40 1.49 12.38
N THR A 34 -13.81 2.68 12.28
CA THR A 34 -13.48 3.29 10.97
C THR A 34 -12.38 2.52 10.25
N LEU A 35 -11.36 2.04 10.97
CA LEU A 35 -10.28 1.24 10.38
C LEU A 35 -10.85 -0.03 9.73
N ARG A 36 -11.74 -0.73 10.42
CA ARG A 36 -12.41 -1.92 9.89
C ARG A 36 -13.32 -1.58 8.70
N ARG A 37 -14.12 -0.52 8.81
CA ARG A 37 -15.03 -0.07 7.74
C ARG A 37 -14.31 0.28 6.44
N ASN A 38 -13.10 0.86 6.49
CA ASN A 38 -12.32 1.18 5.29
C ASN A 38 -12.11 -0.05 4.38
N VAL A 39 -11.99 -1.25 4.96
CA VAL A 39 -11.83 -2.51 4.20
C VAL A 39 -13.20 -3.13 3.88
N GLU A 40 -14.10 -3.17 4.86
CA GLU A 40 -15.44 -3.76 4.70
C GLU A 40 -16.21 -3.04 3.58
N ASP A 41 -16.20 -1.72 3.53
CA ASP A 41 -16.95 -0.93 2.54
C ASP A 41 -16.44 -1.19 1.11
N LEU A 42 -15.11 -1.27 0.92
CA LEU A 42 -14.52 -1.62 -0.38
C LEU A 42 -14.87 -3.05 -0.81
N SER A 43 -14.95 -4.00 0.13
CA SER A 43 -15.30 -5.39 -0.18
C SER A 43 -16.72 -5.56 -0.73
N GLN A 44 -17.62 -4.60 -0.47
CA GLN A 44 -18.99 -4.60 -0.99
C GLN A 44 -19.08 -4.11 -2.45
N VAL A 45 -18.00 -3.54 -3.00
CA VAL A 45 -17.98 -3.05 -4.38
C VAL A 45 -17.77 -4.23 -5.34
N ALA A 46 -18.84 -4.66 -6.01
CA ALA A 46 -18.77 -5.69 -7.03
C ALA A 46 -18.25 -5.14 -8.36
N LEU A 47 -17.25 -5.81 -8.95
CA LEU A 47 -16.76 -5.48 -10.29
C LEU A 47 -17.66 -6.10 -11.36
N ARG A 48 -18.13 -5.28 -12.32
CA ARG A 48 -18.85 -5.77 -13.50
C ARG A 48 -17.84 -6.17 -14.59
N GLN A 49 -17.50 -7.46 -14.64
CA GLN A 49 -16.60 -8.00 -15.66
C GLN A 49 -17.16 -7.74 -17.07
N ARG A 50 -16.28 -7.29 -17.98
CA ARG A 50 -16.57 -7.18 -19.41
C ARG A 50 -15.75 -8.22 -20.15
N VAL A 51 -16.42 -9.12 -20.87
CA VAL A 51 -15.78 -10.22 -21.62
C VAL A 51 -15.58 -9.84 -23.09
N LEU A 52 -14.81 -10.65 -23.81
CA LEU A 52 -14.50 -10.47 -25.24
C LEU A 52 -13.89 -9.09 -25.56
N LYS A 53 -13.00 -8.61 -24.68
CA LYS A 53 -12.18 -7.41 -24.91
C LYS A 53 -10.77 -7.83 -25.25
N ASN A 54 -10.18 -7.17 -26.25
CA ASN A 54 -8.75 -7.33 -26.52
C ASN A 54 -7.96 -6.69 -25.38
N MET A 55 -7.10 -7.49 -24.73
CA MET A 55 -6.22 -7.09 -23.63
C MET A 55 -4.75 -7.35 -23.97
N SER A 56 -4.39 -7.45 -25.25
CA SER A 56 -3.00 -7.65 -25.69
C SER A 56 -2.07 -6.55 -25.23
N ASP A 57 -2.58 -5.32 -25.15
CA ASP A 57 -1.82 -4.11 -24.87
C ASP A 57 -2.46 -3.37 -23.67
N LEU A 58 -2.18 -3.86 -22.47
CA LEU A 58 -2.60 -3.22 -21.22
C LEU A 58 -1.52 -2.28 -20.71
N SER A 59 -1.91 -1.06 -20.38
CA SER A 59 -1.07 -0.10 -19.66
C SER A 59 -1.76 0.34 -18.37
N LEU A 60 -0.98 0.46 -17.30
CA LEU A 60 -1.39 1.10 -16.06
C LEU A 60 -0.96 2.57 -16.01
N GLU A 61 -0.23 3.05 -17.03
CA GLU A 61 0.30 4.40 -17.05
C GLU A 61 -0.81 5.44 -16.91
N THR A 62 -0.55 6.49 -16.13
CA THR A 62 -1.48 7.60 -15.93
C THR A 62 -0.72 8.90 -15.77
N THR A 63 -1.39 10.03 -16.00
CA THR A 63 -0.83 11.36 -15.71
C THR A 63 -1.45 11.92 -14.44
N LEU A 64 -0.62 12.44 -13.53
CA LEU A 64 -1.06 13.14 -12.32
C LEU A 64 -0.15 14.36 -12.10
N PHE A 65 -0.74 15.55 -11.90
CA PHE A 65 0.02 16.81 -11.76
C PHE A 65 1.02 17.09 -12.90
N ASN A 66 0.64 16.74 -14.14
CA ASN A 66 1.49 16.79 -15.34
C ASN A 66 2.71 15.85 -15.34
N GLU A 67 2.80 14.93 -14.38
CA GLU A 67 3.81 13.88 -14.32
C GLU A 67 3.24 12.55 -14.83
N THR A 68 4.07 11.78 -15.53
CA THR A 68 3.70 10.43 -16.00
C THR A 68 4.07 9.40 -14.96
N LEU A 69 3.09 8.63 -14.48
CA LEU A 69 3.25 7.57 -13.50
C LEU A 69 3.09 6.21 -14.18
N SER A 70 3.87 5.22 -13.77
CA SER A 70 3.79 3.86 -14.32
C SER A 70 2.49 3.12 -13.97
N MET A 71 1.85 3.52 -12.87
CA MET A 71 0.58 2.97 -12.37
C MET A 71 -0.14 4.00 -11.48
N PRO A 72 -1.48 3.91 -11.31
CA PRO A 72 -2.27 4.88 -10.55
C PRO A 72 -2.20 4.60 -9.03
N VAL A 73 -0.98 4.51 -8.50
CA VAL A 73 -0.70 4.24 -7.08
C VAL A 73 0.40 5.19 -6.61
N ALA A 74 0.34 5.61 -5.35
CA ALA A 74 1.39 6.36 -4.68
C ALA A 74 1.61 5.81 -3.27
N LEU A 75 2.82 5.97 -2.74
CA LEU A 75 3.08 5.72 -1.32
C LEU A 75 2.58 6.91 -0.50
N ALA A 76 1.64 6.61 0.41
CA ALA A 76 1.05 7.58 1.34
C ALA A 76 2.09 8.07 2.37
N PRO A 77 1.91 9.26 2.96
CA PRO A 77 2.80 9.77 3.99
C PRO A 77 2.66 8.94 5.26
N VAL A 78 3.76 8.30 5.66
CA VAL A 78 3.85 7.51 6.90
C VAL A 78 5.09 7.96 7.66
N GLY A 79 4.87 8.50 8.87
CA GLY A 79 5.95 8.95 9.73
C GLY A 79 6.71 7.81 10.40
N LEU A 80 7.93 8.10 10.85
CA LEU A 80 8.76 7.22 11.69
C LEU A 80 9.05 5.85 11.04
N CYS A 81 9.16 5.79 9.71
CA CYS A 81 9.44 4.52 9.01
C CYS A 81 10.80 3.93 9.42
N GLY A 82 11.75 4.79 9.82
CA GLY A 82 13.02 4.38 10.43
C GLY A 82 12.89 3.51 11.69
N MET A 83 11.74 3.54 12.38
CA MET A 83 11.47 2.70 13.55
C MET A 83 11.07 1.27 13.17
N TYR A 84 10.50 1.06 11.98
CA TYR A 84 10.09 -0.28 11.52
C TYR A 84 11.19 -0.98 10.73
N ALA A 85 12.00 -0.21 9.99
CA ALA A 85 13.14 -0.71 9.23
C ALA A 85 14.23 0.35 9.18
N ARG A 86 15.50 -0.08 9.24
CA ARG A 86 16.66 0.82 9.14
C ARG A 86 16.58 1.65 7.86
N ARG A 87 16.48 2.98 7.96
CA ARG A 87 16.32 3.91 6.81
C ARG A 87 15.01 3.69 6.04
N GLY A 88 13.90 3.41 6.73
CA GLY A 88 12.62 3.05 6.11
C GLY A 88 12.13 4.03 5.04
N GLU A 89 12.20 5.34 5.28
CA GLU A 89 11.78 6.38 4.33
C GLU A 89 12.62 6.34 3.05
N VAL A 90 13.94 6.15 3.19
CA VAL A 90 14.86 6.05 2.04
C VAL A 90 14.57 4.78 1.24
N GLN A 91 14.30 3.66 1.92
CA GLN A 91 13.94 2.42 1.25
C GLN A 91 12.62 2.55 0.47
N ALA A 92 11.61 3.19 1.06
CA ALA A 92 10.32 3.45 0.43
C ALA A 92 10.45 4.38 -0.79
N ALA A 93 11.18 5.49 -0.65
CA ALA A 93 11.43 6.43 -1.74
C ALA A 93 12.17 5.76 -2.90
N ALA A 94 13.23 4.98 -2.62
CA ALA A 94 13.97 4.25 -3.65
C ALA A 94 13.11 3.20 -4.36
N ALA A 95 12.23 2.49 -3.62
CA ALA A 95 11.31 1.53 -4.21
C ALA A 95 10.24 2.21 -5.09
N ALA A 96 9.72 3.36 -4.66
CA ALA A 96 8.75 4.15 -5.42
C ALA A 96 9.36 4.67 -6.73
N ASP A 97 10.56 5.25 -6.67
CA ASP A 97 11.32 5.73 -7.84
C ASP A 97 11.61 4.58 -8.82
N ALA A 98 12.12 3.46 -8.33
CA ALA A 98 12.36 2.27 -9.15
C ALA A 98 11.09 1.66 -9.79
N LYS A 99 9.91 1.99 -9.24
CA LYS A 99 8.61 1.57 -9.79
C LYS A 99 7.92 2.68 -10.56
N GLY A 100 8.46 3.89 -10.65
CA GLY A 100 7.84 5.01 -11.37
C GLY A 100 6.52 5.47 -10.73
N ILE A 101 6.43 5.43 -9.39
CA ILE A 101 5.28 5.93 -8.63
C ILE A 101 5.69 7.00 -7.63
N PRO A 102 4.78 7.91 -7.22
CA PRO A 102 5.10 8.95 -6.25
C PRO A 102 5.32 8.39 -4.84
N PHE A 103 6.24 9.03 -4.10
CA PHE A 103 6.38 8.88 -2.66
C PHE A 103 6.05 10.21 -1.98
N THR A 104 5.10 10.19 -1.04
CA THR A 104 4.75 11.36 -0.23
C THR A 104 5.53 11.32 1.08
N LEU A 105 6.37 12.33 1.33
CA LEU A 105 7.13 12.47 2.56
C LEU A 105 6.28 13.04 3.71
#